data_AF-A0A9P7FB78-F1
#
_entry.id   AF-A0A9P7FB78-F1
#
_cell.length_a   1.000
_cell.length_b   1.000
_cell.length_c   1.000
_cell.angle_alpha   90.00
_cell.angle_beta   90.00
_cell.angle_gamma   90.00
#
_symmetry.space_group_name_H-M   'P 1'
#
loop_
_entity.id
_entity.type
_entity.pdbx_description
1 polymer ?
#
loop_
_entity_poly.entity_id
_entity_poly.type
_entity_poly.pdbx_seq_one_letter_code
_entity_poly.pdbx_strand_id
1 'polypeptide(L)'
;MTIKSIGRMISKHTVRQLKFIIPGAAITYAFNTHRVFLELLTRQGVKGQWGRLFAFTSIGFEGLVIILFLYVLLVPWIHGLEPDYQSWRDSGILSSVIPILTTAILVGWSLLSFTLGRWSNLGYLEGVVGASGLYALTFGLLGLLPAPKVHRS
;
A
#
# COMPACT_ATOMS: atom_id res chain seq x y z
N MET A 1 -23.75 -26.65 1.46
CA MET A 1 -23.52 -25.20 1.27
C MET A 1 -22.74 -25.01 -0.01
N THR A 2 -23.38 -24.54 -1.10
CA THR A 2 -22.84 -24.64 -2.46
C THR A 2 -22.04 -23.39 -2.83
N ILE A 3 -20.93 -23.56 -3.57
CA ILE A 3 -20.00 -22.52 -4.05
C ILE A 3 -20.72 -21.31 -4.70
N LYS A 4 -21.89 -21.54 -5.32
CA LYS A 4 -22.77 -20.48 -5.89
C LYS A 4 -23.30 -19.47 -4.86
N SER A 5 -23.44 -19.82 -3.58
CA SER A 5 -23.95 -18.89 -2.54
C SER A 5 -22.87 -17.93 -2.03
N ILE A 6 -21.61 -18.37 -1.99
CA ILE A 6 -20.46 -17.53 -1.63
C ILE A 6 -20.25 -16.44 -2.70
N GLY A 7 -20.40 -16.79 -3.98
CA GLY A 7 -20.25 -15.85 -5.09
C GLY A 7 -21.26 -14.69 -5.12
N ARG A 8 -22.40 -14.78 -4.43
CA ARG A 8 -23.36 -13.67 -4.29
C ARG A 8 -23.05 -12.72 -3.14
N MET A 9 -22.29 -13.19 -2.14
CA MET A 9 -21.89 -12.38 -0.98
C MET A 9 -20.68 -11.48 -1.30
N ILE A 10 -19.85 -11.90 -2.25
CA ILE A 10 -18.69 -11.12 -2.70
C ILE A 10 -19.18 -10.00 -3.62
N SER A 11 -19.10 -8.76 -3.13
CA SER A 11 -19.49 -7.60 -3.92
C SER A 11 -18.63 -7.46 -5.19
N LYS A 12 -19.17 -6.86 -6.25
CA LYS A 12 -18.40 -6.54 -7.48
C LYS A 12 -17.13 -5.74 -7.17
N HIS A 13 -17.14 -4.95 -6.09
CA HIS A 13 -15.99 -4.20 -5.61
C HIS A 13 -14.89 -5.11 -5.05
N THR A 14 -15.27 -6.07 -4.20
CA THR A 14 -14.35 -7.08 -3.65
C THR A 14 -13.67 -7.88 -4.76
N VAL A 15 -14.42 -8.32 -5.79
CA VAL A 15 -13.84 -9.04 -6.94
C VAL A 15 -12.83 -8.18 -7.71
N ARG A 16 -13.06 -6.86 -7.82
CA ARG A 16 -12.11 -5.94 -8.46
C ARG A 16 -10.82 -5.82 -7.66
N GLN A 17 -10.90 -5.76 -6.33
CA GLN A 17 -9.72 -5.68 -5.47
C GLN A 17 -8.92 -6.98 -5.46
N LEU A 18 -9.59 -8.14 -5.56
CA LEU A 18 -8.91 -9.44 -5.71
C LEU A 18 -7.95 -9.48 -6.91
N LYS A 19 -8.25 -8.73 -7.99
CA LYS A 19 -7.35 -8.64 -9.16
C LYS A 19 -6.00 -7.99 -8.84
N PHE A 20 -5.89 -7.24 -7.75
CA PHE A 20 -4.63 -6.66 -7.28
C PHE A 20 -4.01 -7.50 -6.15
N ILE A 21 -4.84 -7.99 -5.24
CA ILE A 21 -4.41 -8.82 -4.09
C ILE A 21 -3.75 -10.11 -4.56
N ILE A 22 -4.38 -10.85 -5.49
CA ILE A 22 -3.87 -12.16 -5.94
C ILE A 22 -2.50 -12.04 -6.61
N PRO A 23 -2.31 -11.21 -7.67
CA PRO A 23 -0.99 -11.08 -8.28
C PRO A 23 0.03 -10.43 -7.33
N GLY A 24 -0.39 -9.47 -6.49
CA GLY A 24 0.49 -8.90 -5.47
C GLY A 24 1.03 -9.97 -4.51
N ALA A 25 0.13 -10.78 -3.94
CA ALA A 25 0.50 -11.90 -3.07
C ALA A 25 1.34 -12.95 -3.79
N ALA A 26 1.00 -13.28 -5.04
CA ALA A 26 1.75 -14.24 -5.85
C ALA A 26 3.18 -13.77 -6.10
N ILE A 27 3.38 -12.50 -6.46
CA ILE A 27 4.70 -11.89 -6.66
C ILE A 27 5.48 -11.87 -5.34
N THR A 28 4.88 -11.39 -4.25
CA THR A 28 5.53 -11.34 -2.93
C THR A 28 5.95 -12.72 -2.43
N TYR A 29 5.15 -13.75 -2.74
CA TYR A 29 5.47 -15.14 -2.40
C TYR A 29 6.57 -15.72 -3.31
N ALA A 30 6.44 -15.54 -4.63
CA ALA A 30 7.38 -16.08 -5.62
C ALA A 30 8.80 -15.53 -5.44
N PHE A 31 8.94 -14.23 -5.14
CA PHE A 31 10.23 -13.60 -4.90
C PHE A 31 10.67 -13.67 -3.43
N ASN A 32 9.88 -14.31 -2.57
CA ASN A 32 10.13 -14.39 -1.13
C ASN A 32 10.40 -13.02 -0.49
N THR A 33 9.82 -11.96 -1.06
CA THR A 33 10.18 -10.56 -0.78
C THR A 33 9.99 -10.24 0.70
N HIS A 34 8.96 -10.81 1.33
CA HIS A 34 8.71 -10.66 2.76
C HIS A 34 9.86 -11.20 3.63
N ARG A 35 10.43 -12.38 3.32
CA ARG A 35 11.55 -12.95 4.08
C ARG A 35 12.82 -12.15 3.89
N VAL A 36 13.09 -11.79 2.64
CA VAL A 36 14.27 -11.00 2.29
C VAL A 36 14.23 -9.64 2.99
N PHE A 37 13.05 -9.02 3.03
CA PHE A 37 12.86 -7.76 3.75
C PHE A 37 13.02 -7.91 5.27
N LEU A 38 12.47 -8.97 5.87
CA LEU A 38 12.66 -9.27 7.30
C LEU A 38 14.13 -9.54 7.67
N GLU A 39 14.87 -10.20 6.79
CA GLU A 39 16.31 -10.42 6.96
C GLU A 39 17.05 -9.08 6.97
N LEU A 40 16.70 -8.14 6.08
CA LEU A 40 17.30 -6.81 6.03
C LEU A 40 17.05 -6.00 7.31
N LEU A 41 15.87 -6.16 7.92
CA LEU A 41 15.54 -5.49 9.19
C LEU A 41 16.33 -6.05 10.39
N THR A 42 16.64 -7.34 10.37
CA THR A 42 17.27 -8.04 11.50
C THR A 42 18.79 -8.17 11.36
N ARG A 43 19.36 -7.87 10.19
CA ARG A 43 20.80 -7.96 9.90
C ARG A 43 21.64 -7.11 10.86
N GLN A 44 22.67 -7.71 11.44
CA GLN A 44 23.63 -7.03 12.32
C GLN A 44 24.97 -6.79 11.60
N GLY A 45 25.55 -5.59 11.75
CA GLY A 45 26.85 -5.19 11.19
C GLY A 45 26.84 -3.83 10.46
N VAL A 46 28.00 -3.16 10.37
CA VAL A 46 28.14 -1.78 9.85
C VAL A 46 27.66 -1.62 8.41
N LYS A 47 27.93 -2.60 7.52
CA LYS A 47 27.39 -2.61 6.15
C LYS A 47 25.88 -2.88 6.10
N GLY A 48 25.34 -3.57 7.12
CA GLY A 48 23.91 -3.85 7.28
C GLY A 48 23.12 -2.66 7.83
N GLN A 49 23.76 -1.74 8.56
CA GLN A 49 23.09 -0.59 9.19
C GLN A 49 22.40 0.33 8.17
N TRP A 50 23.03 0.59 7.01
CA TRP A 50 22.42 1.39 5.95
C TRP A 50 21.21 0.68 5.32
N GLY A 51 21.35 -0.60 4.97
CA GLY A 51 20.23 -1.38 4.43
C GLY A 51 19.06 -1.45 5.41
N ARG A 52 19.35 -1.59 6.71
CA ARG A 52 18.35 -1.59 7.77
C ARG A 52 17.66 -0.22 7.93
N LEU A 53 18.42 0.87 7.90
CA LEU A 53 17.87 2.22 7.95
C LEU A 53 16.91 2.46 6.78
N PHE A 54 17.34 2.15 5.55
CA PHE A 54 16.53 2.31 4.35
C PHE A 54 15.29 1.41 4.38
N ALA A 55 15.40 0.18 4.89
CA ALA A 55 14.25 -0.70 5.11
C ALA A 55 13.26 -0.12 6.12
N PHE A 56 13.72 0.40 7.26
CA PHE A 56 12.85 1.07 8.23
C PHE A 56 12.20 2.34 7.67
N THR A 57 12.95 3.15 6.92
CA THR A 57 12.40 4.34 6.27
C THR A 57 11.33 3.96 5.25
N SER A 58 11.53 2.86 4.51
CA SER A 58 10.52 2.33 3.59
C SER A 58 9.24 1.88 4.30
N ILE A 59 9.35 1.20 5.45
CA ILE A 59 8.19 0.90 6.31
C ILE A 59 7.50 2.19 6.77
N GLY A 60 8.29 3.21 7.13
CA GLY A 60 7.76 4.51 7.53
C GLY A 60 6.91 5.16 6.44
N PHE A 61 7.37 5.12 5.18
CA PHE A 61 6.59 5.60 4.05
C PHE A 61 5.35 4.75 3.78
N GLU A 62 5.43 3.42 3.87
CA GLU A 62 4.27 2.55 3.72
C GLU A 62 3.21 2.82 4.82
N GLY A 63 3.65 2.96 6.06
CA GLY A 63 2.79 3.35 7.18
C GLY A 63 2.15 4.73 6.97
N LEU A 64 2.92 5.71 6.48
CA LEU A 64 2.39 7.03 6.13
C LEU A 64 1.32 6.94 5.02
N VAL A 65 1.54 6.13 3.99
CA VAL A 65 0.57 5.89 2.92
C VAL A 65 -0.72 5.30 3.48
N ILE A 66 -0.63 4.29 4.34
CA ILE A 66 -1.79 3.67 5.00
C ILE A 66 -2.55 4.72 5.82
N ILE A 67 -1.84 5.50 6.64
CA ILE A 67 -2.45 6.54 7.48
C ILE A 67 -3.15 7.61 6.64
N LEU A 68 -2.51 8.12 5.59
CA LEU A 68 -3.09 9.13 4.72
C LEU A 68 -4.29 8.58 3.94
N PHE A 69 -4.21 7.34 3.46
CA PHE A 69 -5.33 6.68 2.80
C PHE A 69 -6.54 6.54 3.73
N LEU A 70 -6.31 6.05 4.95
CA LEU A 70 -7.35 5.95 5.98
C LEU A 70 -7.91 7.33 6.34
N TYR A 71 -7.06 8.35 6.45
CA TYR A 71 -7.49 9.71 6.70
C TYR A 71 -8.45 10.19 5.61
N VAL A 72 -8.10 10.05 4.33
CA VAL A 72 -8.97 10.39 3.19
C VAL A 72 -10.31 9.65 3.25
N LEU A 73 -10.29 8.37 3.61
CA LEU A 73 -11.50 7.55 3.75
C LEU A 73 -12.38 8.01 4.92
N LEU A 74 -11.78 8.54 5.99
CA LEU A 74 -12.47 9.01 7.20
C LEU A 74 -12.82 10.51 7.16
N VAL A 75 -12.39 11.27 6.16
CA VAL A 75 -12.78 12.69 5.98
C VAL A 75 -14.29 12.92 6.12
N PRO A 76 -15.19 12.12 5.51
CA PRO A 76 -16.63 12.32 5.65
C PRO A 76 -17.12 12.23 7.11
N TRP A 77 -16.50 11.35 7.92
CA TRP A 77 -16.85 11.20 9.34
C TRP A 77 -16.23 12.28 10.22
N ILE A 78 -15.00 12.70 9.94
CA ILE A 78 -14.28 13.69 10.76
C ILE A 78 -14.83 15.10 10.51
N HIS A 79 -15.11 15.44 9.25
CA HIS A 79 -15.49 16.80 8.85
C HIS A 79 -16.97 16.95 8.51
N GLY A 80 -17.73 15.86 8.41
CA GLY A 80 -19.17 15.90 8.07
C GLY A 80 -19.48 16.37 6.65
N LEU A 81 -18.46 16.55 5.80
CA LEU A 81 -18.57 16.99 4.41
C LEU A 81 -18.23 15.83 3.48
N GLU A 82 -19.04 15.61 2.45
CA GLU A 82 -18.72 14.66 1.40
C GLU A 82 -17.52 15.17 0.59
N PRO A 83 -16.40 14.43 0.52
CA PRO A 83 -15.24 14.85 -0.24
C PRO A 83 -15.57 14.85 -1.73
N ASP A 84 -15.36 16.00 -2.39
CA ASP A 84 -15.36 16.05 -3.85
C ASP A 84 -14.00 15.59 -4.37
N TYR A 85 -13.92 14.31 -4.74
CA TYR A 85 -12.72 13.71 -5.32
C TYR A 85 -12.44 14.19 -6.75
N GLN A 86 -13.43 14.76 -7.47
CA GLN A 86 -13.22 15.26 -8.83
C GLN A 86 -12.56 16.64 -8.81
N SER A 87 -13.00 17.52 -7.91
CA SER A 87 -12.43 18.86 -7.70
C SER A 87 -11.48 18.90 -6.49
N TRP A 88 -10.76 17.81 -6.24
CA TRP A 88 -9.92 17.67 -5.05
C TRP A 88 -8.89 18.80 -4.86
N ARG A 89 -8.46 19.44 -5.95
CA ARG A 89 -7.54 20.59 -5.94
C ARG A 89 -8.15 21.85 -5.33
N ASP A 90 -9.47 22.01 -5.43
CA ASP A 90 -10.21 23.17 -4.90
C ASP A 90 -10.63 22.93 -3.45
N SER A 91 -10.59 21.68 -2.99
CA SER A 91 -10.88 21.32 -1.60
C SER A 91 -9.67 21.58 -0.69
N GLY A 92 -9.88 22.22 0.47
CA GLY A 92 -8.77 22.58 1.36
C GLY A 92 -7.98 21.38 1.89
N ILE A 93 -8.66 20.30 2.29
CA ILE A 93 -8.01 19.12 2.89
C ILE A 93 -7.40 18.22 1.80
N LEU A 94 -8.19 17.87 0.78
CA LEU A 94 -7.80 16.89 -0.23
C LEU A 94 -6.69 17.44 -1.16
N SER A 95 -6.63 18.76 -1.38
CA SER A 95 -5.57 19.43 -2.16
C SER A 95 -4.18 19.25 -1.56
N SER A 96 -4.08 19.08 -0.24
CA SER A 96 -2.81 18.82 0.44
C SER A 96 -2.54 17.33 0.58
N VAL A 97 -3.55 16.56 0.95
CA VAL A 97 -3.39 15.14 1.29
C VAL A 97 -3.07 14.28 0.06
N ILE A 98 -3.74 14.49 -1.07
CA ILE A 98 -3.54 13.66 -2.28
C ILE A 98 -2.11 13.81 -2.83
N PRO A 99 -1.52 15.02 -2.96
CA PRO A 99 -0.13 15.16 -3.38
C PRO A 99 0.88 14.58 -2.40
N ILE A 100 0.66 14.75 -1.09
CA ILE A 100 1.54 14.16 -0.07
C ILE A 100 1.46 12.63 -0.15
N LEU A 101 0.27 12.07 -0.26
CA LEU A 101 0.05 10.64 -0.44
C LEU A 101 0.76 10.15 -1.71
N THR A 102 0.57 10.82 -2.84
CA THR A 102 1.21 10.46 -4.13
C THR A 102 2.74 10.47 -4.01
N THR A 103 3.29 11.51 -3.38
CA THR A 103 4.74 11.63 -3.15
C THR A 103 5.24 10.53 -2.23
N ALA A 104 4.52 10.23 -1.14
CA ALA A 104 4.86 9.17 -0.21
C ALA A 104 4.86 7.78 -0.89
N ILE A 105 3.92 7.54 -1.80
CA ILE A 105 3.87 6.31 -2.59
C ILE A 105 5.09 6.19 -3.49
N LEU A 106 5.39 7.23 -4.28
CA LEU A 106 6.51 7.20 -5.22
C LEU A 106 7.86 7.07 -4.51
N VAL A 107 8.06 7.85 -3.44
CA VAL A 107 9.29 7.80 -2.65
C VAL A 107 9.41 6.46 -1.92
N GLY A 108 8.36 6.01 -1.25
CA GLY A 108 8.37 4.74 -0.53
C GLY A 108 8.62 3.53 -1.44
N TRP A 109 7.96 3.47 -2.61
CA TRP A 109 8.15 2.39 -3.59
C TRP A 109 9.56 2.41 -4.18
N SER A 110 10.08 3.60 -4.51
CA SER A 110 11.45 3.75 -5.04
C SER A 110 12.47 3.32 -3.99
N LEU A 111 12.26 3.72 -2.74
CA LEU A 111 13.12 3.38 -1.63
C LEU A 111 13.10 1.88 -1.36
N LEU A 112 11.93 1.24 -1.37
CA LEU A 112 11.79 -0.21 -1.20
C LEU A 112 12.49 -0.97 -2.33
N SER A 113 12.25 -0.56 -3.58
CA SER A 113 12.87 -1.16 -4.77
C SER A 113 14.40 -1.07 -4.71
N PHE A 114 14.92 0.11 -4.34
CA PHE A 114 16.35 0.33 -4.17
C PHE A 114 16.91 -0.49 -3.01
N THR A 115 16.18 -0.57 -1.89
CA THR A 115 16.60 -1.33 -0.70
C THR A 115 16.73 -2.82 -1.01
N LEU A 116 15.70 -3.40 -1.64
CA LEU A 116 15.70 -4.79 -2.07
C LEU A 116 16.79 -5.03 -3.12
N GLY A 117 16.93 -4.16 -4.11
CA GLY A 117 17.92 -4.36 -5.17
C GLY A 117 19.37 -4.24 -4.72
N ARG A 118 19.67 -3.31 -3.80
CA ARG A 118 21.06 -2.98 -3.43
C ARG A 118 21.61 -3.84 -2.28
N TRP A 119 20.76 -4.20 -1.31
CA TRP A 119 21.19 -4.88 -0.07
C TRP A 119 20.73 -6.32 0.06
N SER A 120 19.91 -6.82 -0.86
CA SER A 120 19.55 -8.23 -0.94
C SER A 120 20.12 -8.93 -2.17
N ASN A 121 19.98 -10.25 -2.20
CA ASN A 121 20.40 -11.07 -3.34
C ASN A 121 19.36 -11.09 -4.48
N LEU A 122 18.23 -10.35 -4.35
CA LEU A 122 17.21 -10.27 -5.40
C LEU A 122 17.77 -9.60 -6.66
N GLY A 123 18.58 -8.56 -6.52
CA GLY A 123 18.94 -7.69 -7.65
C GLY A 123 17.87 -6.63 -7.94
N TYR A 124 18.20 -5.67 -8.80
CA TYR A 124 17.35 -4.48 -9.02
C TYR A 124 16.03 -4.79 -9.72
N LEU A 125 16.02 -5.69 -10.70
CA LEU A 125 14.79 -6.01 -11.45
C LEU A 125 13.78 -6.70 -10.54
N GLU A 126 14.23 -7.72 -9.83
CA GLU A 126 13.45 -8.49 -8.87
C GLU A 126 13.08 -7.65 -7.65
N GLY A 127 13.94 -6.71 -7.25
CA GLY A 127 13.65 -5.71 -6.22
C GLY A 127 12.49 -4.80 -6.61
N VAL A 128 12.47 -4.29 -7.84
CA VAL A 128 11.36 -3.48 -8.39
C VAL A 128 10.07 -4.30 -8.50
N VAL A 129 10.16 -5.53 -9.00
CA VAL A 129 9.01 -6.44 -9.11
C VAL A 129 8.46 -6.78 -7.72
N GLY A 130 9.31 -7.14 -6.77
CA GLY A 130 8.94 -7.44 -5.38
C GLY A 130 8.30 -6.26 -4.66
N ALA A 131 8.88 -5.06 -4.80
CA ALA A 131 8.31 -3.83 -4.25
C ALA A 131 6.93 -3.52 -4.86
N SER A 132 6.78 -3.70 -6.17
CA SER A 132 5.50 -3.50 -6.86
C SER A 132 4.44 -4.51 -6.42
N GLY A 133 4.84 -5.77 -6.19
CA GLY A 133 3.97 -6.81 -5.64
C GLY A 133 3.47 -6.47 -4.23
N LEU A 134 4.36 -5.99 -3.35
CA LEU A 134 4.00 -5.54 -2.01
C LEU A 134 3.03 -4.35 -2.04
N TYR A 135 3.32 -3.31 -2.83
CA TYR A 135 2.42 -2.17 -2.97
C TYR A 135 1.06 -2.56 -3.57
N ALA A 136 1.03 -3.44 -4.57
CA ALA A 136 -0.21 -3.95 -5.14
C ALA A 136 -1.04 -4.73 -4.11
N LEU A 137 -0.38 -5.52 -3.26
CA LEU A 137 -1.01 -6.23 -2.16
C LEU A 137 -1.58 -5.25 -1.14
N THR A 138 -0.78 -4.28 -0.67
CA THR A 138 -1.18 -3.28 0.32
C THR A 138 -2.37 -2.45 -0.20
N PHE A 139 -2.32 -1.93 -1.43
CA PHE A 139 -3.46 -1.20 -2.01
C PHE A 139 -4.69 -2.07 -2.26
N GLY A 140 -4.50 -3.32 -2.69
CA GLY A 140 -5.59 -4.27 -2.86
C GLY A 140 -6.32 -4.52 -1.54
N LEU A 141 -5.58 -4.68 -0.44
CA LEU A 141 -6.13 -4.84 0.91
C LEU A 141 -6.82 -3.56 1.41
N LEU A 142 -6.18 -2.40 1.26
CA LEU A 142 -6.79 -1.10 1.60
C LEU A 142 -8.08 -0.85 0.80
N GLY A 143 -8.09 -1.25 -0.46
CA GLY A 143 -9.26 -1.16 -1.33
C GLY A 143 -10.42 -2.06 -0.91
N LEU A 144 -10.22 -3.03 -0.01
CA LEU A 144 -11.33 -3.80 0.58
C LEU A 144 -12.08 -3.01 1.65
N LEU A 145 -11.48 -1.94 2.19
CA LEU A 145 -12.11 -1.13 3.22
C LEU A 145 -13.34 -0.42 2.65
N PRO A 146 -14.52 -0.55 3.28
CA PRO A 146 -15.71 0.14 2.83
C PRO A 146 -15.57 1.64 3.08
N ALA A 147 -15.89 2.46 2.08
CA ALA A 147 -15.99 3.90 2.26
C ALA A 147 -17.21 4.22 3.16
N PRO A 148 -17.03 5.01 4.24
CA PRO A 148 -18.13 5.47 5.07
C PRO A 148 -19.11 6.29 4.24
N LYS A 149 -20.39 5.93 4.27
CA LYS A 149 -21.46 6.72 3.65
C LYS A 149 -22.10 7.59 4.73
N VAL A 150 -22.15 8.90 4.52
CA VAL A 150 -22.93 9.79 5.38
C VAL A 150 -24.41 9.54 5.05
N HIS A 151 -25.18 9.03 6.00
CA HIS A 151 -26.63 8.98 5.86
C HIS A 151 -27.16 10.41 5.99
N ARG A 152 -27.64 10.99 4.88
CA ARG A 152 -28.45 12.21 4.95
C ARG A 152 -29.81 11.80 5.53
N SER A 153 -30.10 12.27 6.74
CA SER A 153 -31.46 12.28 7.32
C SER A 153 -32.25 13.47 6.79
#